data_AF-A0A930F6X2-F1
#
_entry.id   AF-A0A930F6X2-F1
#
_cell.length_a   1.000
_cell.length_b   1.000
_cell.length_c   1.000
_cell.angle_alpha   90.00
_cell.angle_beta   90.00
_cell.angle_gamma   90.00
#
_symmetry.space_group_name_H-M   'P 1'
#
loop_
_entity.id
_entity.type
_entity.pdbx_description
1 polymer ?
#
loop_
_entity_poly.entity_id
_entity_poly.type
_entity_poly.pdbx_seq_one_letter_code
_entity_poly.pdbx_strand_id
1 'polypeptide(L)'
;MTTIYASVDVIRKTAGQGCNFIIVHESLFWNHEDHTDWMENSTAFQKKKPLDQYGICVWHNHDYMHAGVRIGNMHRDAAMYGMCEMLG
;
A
#
# COMPACT_ATOMS: atom_id res chain seq x y z
N MET A 1 -5.28 -4.42 -6.82
CA MET A 1 -5.97 -4.15 -5.53
C MET A 1 -5.51 -2.81 -5.00
N THR A 2 -6.40 -1.92 -4.55
CA THR A 2 -6.03 -0.72 -3.79
C THR A 2 -6.36 -0.92 -2.32
N THR A 3 -5.50 -0.46 -1.42
CA THR A 3 -5.70 -0.64 0.03
C THR A 3 -4.91 0.39 0.84
N ILE A 4 -5.25 0.55 2.12
CA ILE A 4 -4.44 1.33 3.04
C ILE A 4 -3.17 0.56 3.45
N TYR A 5 -3.32 -0.73 3.81
CA TYR A 5 -2.20 -1.58 4.24
C TYR A 5 -2.17 -2.88 3.44
N ALA A 6 -1.00 -3.31 2.98
CA ALA A 6 -0.81 -4.57 2.28
C ALA A 6 -0.81 -5.77 3.25
N SER A 7 -1.86 -5.94 4.06
CA SER A 7 -1.97 -7.02 5.07
C SER A 7 -1.91 -8.41 4.44
N VAL A 8 -1.65 -9.45 5.26
CA VAL A 8 -1.62 -10.85 4.77
C VAL A 8 -2.95 -11.24 4.12
N ASP A 9 -4.07 -10.75 4.65
CA ASP A 9 -5.39 -11.02 4.09
C ASP A 9 -5.61 -10.31 2.76
N VAL A 10 -5.11 -9.09 2.60
CA VAL A 10 -5.12 -8.38 1.31
C VAL A 10 -4.27 -9.12 0.28
N ILE A 11 -3.09 -9.62 0.68
CA ILE A 11 -2.20 -10.40 -0.20
C ILE A 11 -2.91 -11.66 -0.68
N ARG A 12 -3.48 -12.45 0.25
CA ARG A 12 -4.23 -13.68 -0.08
C ARG A 12 -5.46 -13.39 -0.93
N LYS A 13 -6.21 -12.33 -0.61
CA LYS A 13 -7.38 -11.92 -1.40
C LYS A 13 -6.99 -11.53 -2.82
N THR A 14 -5.90 -10.79 -2.99
CA THR A 14 -5.38 -10.37 -4.31
C THR A 14 -5.00 -11.60 -5.15
N ALA A 15 -4.26 -12.55 -4.56
CA ALA A 15 -3.92 -13.81 -5.21
C ALA A 15 -5.17 -14.62 -5.59
N GLY A 16 -6.14 -14.75 -4.67
CA GLY A 16 -7.40 -15.45 -4.91
C GLY A 16 -8.27 -14.82 -6.01
N GLN A 17 -8.06 -13.55 -6.33
CA GLN A 17 -8.70 -12.85 -7.45
C GLN A 17 -7.93 -13.01 -8.78
N GLY A 18 -6.83 -13.77 -8.79
CA GLY A 18 -5.95 -13.89 -9.96
C GLY A 18 -5.18 -12.60 -10.29
N CYS A 19 -5.10 -11.66 -9.35
CA CYS A 19 -4.34 -10.43 -9.50
C CYS A 19 -2.93 -10.57 -8.92
N ASN A 20 -2.00 -9.79 -9.45
CA ASN A 20 -0.59 -9.78 -9.02
C ASN A 20 -0.07 -8.38 -8.66
N PHE A 21 -0.96 -7.37 -8.54
CA PHE A 21 -0.54 -5.99 -8.26
C PHE A 21 -1.38 -5.33 -7.16
N ILE A 22 -0.69 -4.78 -6.16
CA ILE A 22 -1.28 -4.05 -5.03
C ILE A 22 -0.73 -2.62 -5.04
N ILE A 23 -1.63 -1.64 -5.02
CA ILE A 23 -1.32 -0.24 -4.73
C ILE A 23 -1.69 0.00 -3.27
N VAL A 24 -0.72 0.38 -2.45
CA VAL A 24 -0.88 0.54 -1.00
C VAL A 24 -0.63 1.99 -0.59
N HIS A 25 -1.41 2.50 0.36
CA HIS A 25 -1.15 3.81 0.94
C HIS A 25 0.05 3.80 1.88
N GLU A 26 0.13 2.82 2.77
CA GLU A 26 1.14 2.71 3.83
C GLU A 26 2.28 1.78 3.43
N SER A 27 3.48 2.05 3.94
CA SER A 27 4.69 1.28 3.61
C SER A 27 4.55 -0.20 3.99
N LEU A 28 5.21 -1.09 3.23
CA LEU A 28 5.19 -2.52 3.54
C LEU A 28 5.94 -2.82 4.84
N PHE A 29 7.06 -2.11 5.05
CA PHE A 29 7.82 -2.06 6.29
C PHE A 29 8.13 -0.62 6.70
N TRP A 30 8.30 -0.37 8.00
CA TRP A 30 8.62 0.95 8.55
C TRP A 30 10.11 1.31 8.33
N ASN A 31 10.52 1.40 7.07
CA ASN A 31 11.88 1.79 6.70
C ASN A 31 11.95 2.55 5.36
N HIS A 32 10.82 2.89 4.74
CA HIS A 32 10.64 3.58 3.44
C HIS A 32 11.28 2.91 2.21
N GLU A 33 12.51 2.44 2.33
CA GLU A 33 13.33 1.84 1.27
C GLU A 33 13.18 0.31 1.22
N ASP A 34 12.31 -0.28 2.04
CA ASP A 34 12.04 -1.72 2.12
C ASP A 34 13.30 -2.59 2.35
N HIS A 35 14.36 -2.05 2.97
CA HIS A 35 15.56 -2.82 3.35
C HIS A 35 15.25 -3.89 4.38
N THR A 36 15.29 -5.16 3.98
CA THR A 36 14.83 -6.26 4.82
C THR A 36 15.93 -7.11 5.45
N ASP A 37 17.19 -6.79 5.21
CA ASP A 37 18.35 -7.61 5.65
C ASP A 37 18.36 -7.85 7.17
N TRP A 38 17.97 -6.84 7.95
CA TRP A 38 17.89 -6.92 9.42
C TRP A 38 16.57 -7.51 9.92
N MET A 39 15.58 -7.68 9.03
CA MET A 39 14.22 -8.14 9.35
C MET A 39 13.98 -9.60 9.01
N GLU A 40 14.95 -10.33 8.47
CA GLU A 40 14.74 -11.71 8.02
C GLU A 40 14.11 -12.60 9.10
N ASN A 41 14.52 -12.47 10.36
CA ASN A 41 13.98 -13.27 11.48
C ASN A 41 12.72 -12.67 12.12
N SER A 42 12.25 -11.51 11.65
CA SER A 42 11.07 -10.86 12.19
C SER A 42 9.79 -11.55 11.74
N THR A 43 8.82 -11.66 12.65
CA THR A 43 7.48 -12.16 12.32
C THR A 43 6.82 -11.34 11.21
N ALA A 44 7.08 -10.04 11.15
CA ALA A 44 6.54 -9.15 10.12
C ALA A 44 7.01 -9.56 8.72
N PHE A 45 8.32 -9.71 8.53
CA PHE A 45 8.91 -10.14 7.25
C PHE A 45 8.42 -11.53 6.85
N GLN A 46 8.45 -12.49 7.77
CA GLN A 46 7.99 -13.87 7.49
C GLN A 46 6.53 -13.92 7.06
N LYS A 47 5.66 -13.08 7.63
CA LYS A 47 4.25 -12.98 7.24
C LYS A 47 4.05 -12.38 5.84
N LYS A 48 5.05 -11.69 5.26
CA LYS A 48 4.98 -11.11 3.91
C LYS A 48 5.51 -12.00 2.80
N LYS A 49 6.20 -13.10 3.11
CA LYS A 49 6.66 -14.12 2.14
C LYS A 49 5.61 -14.61 1.12
N PRO A 50 4.30 -14.62 1.40
CA PRO A 50 3.31 -14.94 0.38
C PRO A 50 3.31 -14.02 -0.84
N LEU A 51 3.86 -12.80 -0.74
CA LEU A 51 4.05 -11.92 -1.89
C LEU A 51 4.88 -12.61 -2.97
N ASP A 52 6.03 -13.17 -2.60
CA ASP A 52 6.91 -13.90 -3.53
C ASP A 52 6.24 -15.15 -4.07
N GLN A 53 5.56 -15.91 -3.20
CA GLN A 53 4.87 -17.15 -3.57
C GLN A 53 3.79 -16.92 -4.63
N TYR A 54 3.08 -15.79 -4.55
CA TYR A 54 2.02 -15.43 -5.48
C TYR A 54 2.50 -14.54 -6.64
N GLY A 55 3.78 -14.15 -6.67
CA GLY A 55 4.31 -13.22 -7.66
C GLY A 55 3.64 -11.85 -7.61
N ILE A 56 3.30 -11.37 -6.41
CA ILE A 56 2.61 -10.09 -6.21
C ILE A 56 3.63 -8.96 -6.05
N CYS A 57 3.47 -7.92 -6.87
CA CYS A 57 4.17 -6.65 -6.72
C CYS A 57 3.33 -5.69 -5.87
N VAL A 58 3.99 -4.99 -4.93
CA VAL A 58 3.40 -3.92 -4.11
C VAL A 58 4.02 -2.60 -4.53
N TRP A 59 3.19 -1.61 -4.85
CA TRP A 59 3.62 -0.24 -5.09
C TRP A 59 3.00 0.69 -4.04
N HIS A 60 3.85 1.45 -3.37
CA HIS A 60 3.49 2.33 -2.27
C HIS A 60 3.29 3.76 -2.76
N ASN A 61 2.13 4.33 -2.47
CA ASN A 61 1.75 5.70 -2.81
C ASN A 61 1.23 6.44 -1.57
N HIS A 62 2.16 6.98 -0.79
CA HIS A 62 1.87 7.72 0.43
C HIS A 62 1.95 9.22 0.21
N ASP A 63 3.19 9.74 0.17
CA ASP A 63 3.45 11.17 0.25
C ASP A 63 2.91 11.93 -0.95
N TYR A 64 2.91 11.33 -2.14
CA TYR A 64 2.38 12.01 -3.33
C TYR A 64 0.88 12.31 -3.19
N MET A 65 0.10 11.45 -2.54
CA MET A 65 -1.32 11.70 -2.31
C MET A 65 -1.54 12.85 -1.31
N HIS A 66 -0.65 13.00 -0.33
CA HIS A 66 -0.69 14.07 0.66
C HIS A 66 -0.11 15.39 0.15
N ALA A 67 0.98 15.32 -0.62
CA ALA A 67 1.69 16.47 -1.18
C ALA A 67 0.81 17.31 -2.13
N GLY A 68 -0.25 16.70 -2.65
CA GLY A 68 -1.31 17.38 -3.36
C GLY A 68 -1.49 16.80 -4.75
N VAL A 69 -2.71 16.37 -5.05
CA VAL A 69 -3.13 15.99 -6.39
C VAL A 69 -3.98 17.11 -6.99
N ARG A 70 -3.95 17.27 -8.30
CA ARG A 70 -4.72 18.33 -8.97
C ARG A 70 -6.19 17.96 -9.02
N ILE A 71 -7.02 18.70 -8.27
CA ILE A 71 -8.48 18.55 -8.21
C ILE A 71 -9.11 19.89 -8.62
N GLY A 72 -9.70 19.92 -9.81
CA GLY A 72 -10.09 21.16 -10.47
C GLY A 72 -8.88 22.05 -10.72
N ASN A 73 -8.93 23.28 -10.22
CA ASN A 73 -7.87 24.28 -10.43
C ASN A 73 -6.85 24.37 -9.29
N MET A 74 -6.91 23.49 -8.28
CA MET A 74 -6.04 23.52 -7.11
C MET A 74 -5.39 22.16 -6.84
N HIS A 75 -4.21 22.16 -6.22
CA HIS A 75 -3.65 20.95 -5.61
C HIS A 75 -4.26 20.78 -4.22
N ARG A 76 -4.74 19.58 -3.92
CA ARG A 76 -5.36 19.24 -2.64
C ARG A 76 -4.80 17.92 -2.14
N ASP A 77 -4.66 17.79 -0.84
CA ASP A 77 -4.43 16.47 -0.21
C ASP A 77 -5.58 15.55 -0.63
N ALA A 78 -5.25 14.47 -1.35
CA ALA A 78 -6.24 13.57 -1.94
C ALA A 78 -7.05 12.83 -0.87
N ALA A 79 -6.39 12.46 0.23
CA ALA A 79 -7.00 11.69 1.31
C ALA A 79 -7.99 12.54 2.08
N MET A 80 -7.57 13.75 2.48
CA MET A 80 -8.44 14.69 3.19
C MET A 80 -9.58 15.18 2.31
N TYR A 81 -9.30 15.48 1.04
CA TYR A 81 -10.35 15.86 0.10
C TYR A 81 -11.41 14.76 -0.05
N GLY A 82 -10.98 13.51 -0.26
CA GLY A 82 -11.89 12.37 -0.36
C GLY A 82 -12.71 12.17 0.94
N MET A 83 -12.09 12.36 2.11
CA MET A 83 -12.80 12.32 3.39
C MET A 83 -13.88 13.40 3.48
N CYS A 84 -13.57 14.65 3.14
CA CYS A 84 -14.55 15.72 3.12
C CYS A 84 -15.72 15.41 2.17
N GLU A 85 -15.44 14.97 0.94
CA GLU A 85 -16.49 14.60 -0.02
C GLU A 85 -17.40 13.47 0.49
N MET A 86 -16.84 12.49 1.21
CA MET A 86 -17.63 11.40 1.79
C MET A 86 -18.54 11.83 2.94
N LEU A 87 -18.18 12.90 3.66
CA LEU A 87 -18.92 13.36 4.84
C LEU A 87 -19.97 14.44 4.51
N GLY A 88 -19.91 15.05 3.33
CA GLY A 88 -20.76 16.18 2.93
C GLY A 88 -20.33 17.50 3.58
#